data_AF-A0A9D6E8H5-F1
#
_entry.id   AF-A0A9D6E8H5-F1
#
_cell.length_a   1.000
_cell.length_b   1.000
_cell.length_c   1.000
_cell.angle_alpha   90.00
_cell.angle_beta   90.00
_cell.angle_gamma   90.00
#
_symmetry.space_group_name_H-M   'P 1'
#
loop_
_entity.id
_entity.type
_entity.pdbx_description
1 polymer ?
#
loop_
_entity_poly.entity_id
_entity_poly.type
_entity_poly.pdbx_seq_one_letter_code
_entity_poly.pdbx_strand_id
1 'polypeptide(L)'
;EVALETNIDFPALAGGGFTPDYKLAGPAARMDGNYSSQLITGNATLGGGLVTTGTGLLIVAGDLTIQSTATAPTTTWYGVVLVGGQITFKASTSRIFGMAVSGLNKQLAAGAEPPENFGGTNVTIWHDACKIQQTLSRLTGFAPITNAWVDNWATY
;
A
#
# COMPACT_ATOMS: atom_id res chain seq x y z
N GLU A 1 -5.36 -0.46 17.52
CA GLU A 1 -5.54 0.91 17.01
C GLU A 1 -4.48 1.16 15.92
N VAL A 2 -4.63 0.53 14.75
CA VAL A 2 -3.50 0.20 13.85
C VAL A 2 -2.73 1.43 13.37
N ALA A 3 -3.42 2.54 13.11
CA ALA A 3 -2.77 3.76 12.64
C ALA A 3 -1.89 4.43 13.71
N LEU A 4 -2.15 4.26 15.01
CA LEU A 4 -1.33 4.85 16.09
C LEU A 4 -0.26 3.89 16.60
N GLU A 5 -0.42 2.59 16.34
CA GLU A 5 0.53 1.53 16.70
C GLU A 5 1.60 1.30 15.61
N THR A 6 1.38 1.88 14.43
CA THR A 6 2.31 1.79 13.31
C THR A 6 3.11 3.09 13.25
N ASN A 7 4.38 3.18 13.67
CA ASN A 7 5.17 4.44 13.66
C ASN A 7 5.39 5.12 12.26
N ILE A 8 4.51 4.89 11.29
CA ILE A 8 4.35 5.57 10.02
C ILE A 8 3.82 6.98 10.28
N ASP A 9 4.59 8.00 9.95
CA ASP A 9 4.08 9.37 9.86
C ASP A 9 3.30 9.56 8.54
N PHE A 10 2.06 9.07 8.54
CA PHE A 10 1.21 9.17 7.36
C PHE A 10 0.87 10.61 6.97
N PRO A 11 0.66 11.56 7.90
CA PRO A 11 0.54 12.98 7.57
C PRO A 11 1.73 13.53 6.78
N ALA A 12 2.97 13.20 7.16
CA ALA A 12 4.14 13.61 6.38
C ALA A 12 4.16 12.95 5.00
N LEU A 13 3.88 11.64 4.92
CA LEU A 13 3.87 10.91 3.64
C LEU A 13 2.81 11.44 2.66
N ALA A 14 1.59 11.67 3.13
CA ALA A 14 0.48 12.18 2.30
C ALA A 14 0.59 13.70 2.05
N GLY A 15 1.18 14.44 3.00
CA GLY A 15 1.32 15.90 2.99
C GLY A 15 2.53 16.44 2.22
N GLY A 16 3.39 15.57 1.68
CA GLY A 16 4.53 15.97 0.85
C GLY A 16 5.89 16.01 1.56
N GLY A 17 6.00 15.47 2.76
CA GLY A 17 7.28 15.16 3.42
C GLY A 17 8.04 14.01 2.76
N PHE A 18 7.41 13.29 1.83
CA PHE A 18 8.01 12.30 0.96
C PHE A 18 7.87 12.71 -0.51
N THR A 19 8.96 12.64 -1.26
CA THR A 19 8.98 12.88 -2.71
C THR A 19 8.93 11.52 -3.44
N PRO A 20 7.75 11.08 -3.93
CA PRO A 20 7.63 9.83 -4.67
C PRO A 20 8.25 9.95 -6.07
N ASP A 21 8.69 8.83 -6.64
CA ASP A 21 9.14 8.76 -8.04
C ASP A 21 7.99 9.08 -9.01
N TYR A 22 6.75 8.76 -8.60
CA TYR A 22 5.55 9.03 -9.34
C TYR A 22 4.43 9.57 -8.45
N LYS A 23 3.85 10.70 -8.84
CA LYS A 23 2.71 11.30 -8.15
C LYS A 23 1.55 11.44 -9.11
N LEU A 24 0.39 10.92 -8.73
CA LEU A 24 -0.83 11.04 -9.51
C LEU A 24 -1.93 11.71 -8.68
N ALA A 25 -2.62 12.66 -9.31
CA ALA A 25 -3.88 13.19 -8.81
C ALA A 25 -5.04 12.40 -9.45
N GLY A 26 -5.87 11.74 -8.63
CA GLY A 26 -7.10 11.07 -9.09
C GLY A 26 -7.08 9.53 -9.09
N PRO A 27 -8.16 8.88 -9.53
CA PRO A 27 -8.52 7.50 -9.19
C PRO A 27 -7.69 6.38 -9.85
N ALA A 28 -6.80 6.72 -10.78
CA ALA A 28 -6.17 5.72 -11.63
C ALA A 28 -4.76 5.37 -11.13
N ALA A 29 -4.63 4.50 -10.12
CA ALA A 29 -3.35 3.83 -9.88
C ALA A 29 -2.93 3.09 -11.15
N ARG A 30 -1.93 3.63 -11.85
CA ARG A 30 -1.24 2.83 -12.86
C ARG A 30 -0.27 1.97 -12.10
N MET A 31 -0.47 0.65 -12.16
CA MET A 31 0.55 -0.33 -11.78
C MET A 31 1.75 -0.15 -12.71
N ASP A 32 2.57 0.86 -12.45
CA ASP A 32 3.73 1.13 -13.27
C ASP A 32 4.97 0.68 -12.50
N GLY A 33 5.47 -0.51 -12.86
CA GLY A 33 6.67 -1.08 -12.25
C GLY A 33 7.95 -0.31 -12.54
N ASN A 34 7.91 0.76 -13.35
CA ASN A 34 9.05 1.63 -13.60
C ASN A 34 9.32 2.59 -12.43
N TYR A 35 8.34 2.79 -11.54
CA TYR A 35 8.47 3.69 -10.40
C TYR A 35 8.57 2.90 -9.10
N SER A 36 9.63 3.16 -8.33
CA SER A 36 9.89 2.45 -7.07
C SER A 36 9.01 2.96 -5.93
N SER A 37 8.48 4.18 -6.07
CA SER A 37 7.51 4.77 -5.16
C SER A 37 6.43 5.57 -5.90
N GLN A 38 5.19 5.40 -5.44
CA GLN A 38 4.00 5.96 -6.08
C GLN A 38 3.09 6.56 -5.01
N LEU A 39 2.72 7.83 -5.16
CA LEU A 39 1.74 8.50 -4.32
C LEU A 39 0.50 8.85 -5.14
N ILE A 40 -0.65 8.46 -4.61
CA ILE A 40 -1.97 8.80 -5.16
C ILE A 40 -2.69 9.62 -4.11
N THR A 41 -2.97 10.89 -4.42
CA THR A 41 -3.52 11.85 -3.44
C THR A 41 -5.02 11.69 -3.19
N GLY A 42 -5.66 10.69 -3.80
CA GLY A 42 -7.08 10.40 -3.62
C GLY A 42 -7.32 8.89 -3.55
N ASN A 43 -8.52 8.47 -3.91
CA ASN A 43 -8.82 7.05 -4.06
C ASN A 43 -7.99 6.45 -5.20
N ALA A 44 -7.79 5.15 -5.18
CA ALA A 44 -7.01 4.43 -6.17
C ALA A 44 -7.70 3.13 -6.55
N THR A 45 -7.60 2.75 -7.82
CA THR A 45 -7.96 1.41 -8.27
C THR A 45 -6.75 0.70 -8.86
N LEU A 46 -6.31 -0.35 -8.16
CA LEU A 46 -5.18 -1.18 -8.51
C LEU A 46 -5.67 -2.39 -9.33
N GLY A 47 -5.21 -2.48 -10.58
CA GLY A 47 -5.66 -3.49 -11.55
C GLY A 47 -6.92 -3.07 -12.34
N GLY A 48 -7.48 -4.00 -13.12
CA GLY A 48 -8.59 -3.72 -14.04
C GLY A 48 -8.19 -3.24 -15.44
N GLY A 49 -6.88 -3.21 -15.73
CA GLY A 49 -6.32 -3.01 -17.07
C GLY A 49 -5.44 -4.19 -17.51
N LEU A 50 -4.63 -4.00 -18.56
CA LEU A 50 -3.71 -5.03 -19.05
C LEU A 50 -2.55 -5.34 -18.09
N VAL A 51 -2.25 -4.42 -17.16
CA VAL A 51 -1.21 -4.60 -16.15
C VAL A 51 -1.88 -4.98 -14.83
N THR A 52 -1.54 -6.16 -14.34
CA THR A 52 -2.06 -6.68 -13.06
C THR A 52 -0.97 -7.05 -12.07
N THR A 53 0.28 -6.65 -12.34
CA THR A 53 1.40 -6.81 -11.42
C THR A 53 2.11 -5.47 -11.22
N GLY A 54 2.31 -5.06 -9.97
CA GLY A 54 3.09 -3.88 -9.58
C GLY A 54 4.13 -4.19 -8.51
N THR A 55 5.03 -3.25 -8.26
CA THR A 55 6.11 -3.39 -7.27
C THR A 55 6.46 -2.04 -6.61
N GLY A 56 7.04 -2.10 -5.42
CA GLY A 56 7.60 -0.94 -4.73
C GLY A 56 6.70 -0.41 -3.61
N LEU A 57 6.84 0.88 -3.31
CA LEU A 57 6.04 1.58 -2.31
C LEU A 57 4.82 2.23 -2.97
N LEU A 58 3.62 1.80 -2.59
CA LEU A 58 2.37 2.42 -2.99
C LEU A 58 1.76 3.16 -1.81
N ILE A 59 1.55 4.47 -1.95
CA ILE A 59 0.87 5.32 -0.97
C ILE A 59 -0.43 5.83 -1.59
N VAL A 60 -1.55 5.54 -0.95
CA VAL A 60 -2.90 5.98 -1.38
C VAL A 60 -3.50 6.80 -0.25
N ALA A 61 -3.75 8.09 -0.46
CA ALA A 61 -4.32 8.95 0.57
C ALA A 61 -5.81 8.66 0.83
N GLY A 62 -6.54 8.17 -0.16
CA GLY A 62 -7.93 7.74 -0.04
C GLY A 62 -8.11 6.23 0.13
N ASP A 63 -9.19 5.70 -0.44
CA ASP A 63 -9.48 4.27 -0.48
C ASP A 63 -8.75 3.57 -1.64
N LEU A 64 -8.35 2.32 -1.43
CA LEU A 64 -7.77 1.45 -2.45
C LEU A 64 -8.75 0.35 -2.86
N THR A 65 -9.10 0.26 -4.14
CA THR A 65 -9.80 -0.91 -4.70
C THR A 65 -8.82 -1.77 -5.49
N ILE A 66 -8.72 -3.06 -5.17
CA ILE A 66 -7.93 -4.03 -5.93
C ILE A 66 -8.89 -4.84 -6.80
N GLN A 67 -8.77 -4.76 -8.12
CA GLN A 67 -9.70 -5.41 -9.06
C GLN A 67 -8.97 -6.15 -10.19
N SER A 68 -9.67 -7.05 -10.86
CA SER A 68 -9.21 -7.84 -12.01
C SER A 68 -10.19 -7.74 -13.16
N THR A 69 -9.76 -8.06 -14.38
CA THR A 69 -10.66 -8.28 -15.53
C THR A 69 -10.86 -9.77 -15.77
N ALA A 70 -11.81 -10.14 -16.63
CA ALA A 70 -11.99 -11.52 -17.07
C ALA A 70 -10.74 -12.10 -17.75
N THR A 71 -9.95 -11.27 -18.43
CA THR A 71 -8.73 -11.67 -19.14
C THR A 71 -7.47 -11.66 -18.27
N ALA A 72 -7.53 -11.05 -17.08
CA ALA A 72 -6.42 -10.99 -16.15
C ALA A 72 -6.96 -11.12 -14.71
N PRO A 73 -7.28 -12.35 -14.25
CA PRO A 73 -8.06 -12.61 -13.03
C PRO A 73 -7.28 -12.38 -11.73
N THR A 74 -5.96 -12.24 -11.82
CA THR A 74 -5.08 -12.07 -10.66
C THR A 74 -4.44 -10.70 -10.67
N THR A 75 -4.51 -10.02 -9.53
CA THR A 75 -3.88 -8.72 -9.29
C THR A 75 -2.87 -8.85 -8.16
N THR A 76 -1.60 -8.54 -8.44
CA THR A 76 -0.45 -8.77 -7.54
C THR A 76 0.33 -7.49 -7.27
N TRP A 77 0.73 -7.28 -6.03
CA TRP A 77 1.69 -6.26 -5.62
C TRP A 77 2.89 -6.90 -4.90
N TYR A 78 4.10 -6.47 -5.25
CA TYR A 78 5.34 -6.85 -4.56
C TYR A 78 5.93 -5.63 -3.84
N GLY A 79 5.82 -5.57 -2.52
CA GLY A 79 6.37 -4.46 -1.74
C GLY A 79 5.40 -3.94 -0.69
N VAL A 80 5.42 -2.64 -0.45
CA VAL A 80 4.68 -1.98 0.63
C VAL A 80 3.50 -1.22 0.07
N VAL A 81 2.32 -1.39 0.67
CA VAL A 81 1.08 -0.69 0.34
C VAL A 81 0.58 0.04 1.58
N LEU A 82 0.51 1.36 1.53
CA LEU A 82 0.03 2.24 2.59
C LEU A 82 -1.24 2.94 2.11
N VAL A 83 -2.34 2.79 2.85
CA VAL A 83 -3.66 3.31 2.46
C VAL A 83 -4.24 4.14 3.60
N GLY A 84 -4.67 5.35 3.27
CA GLY A 84 -5.33 6.25 4.21
C GLY A 84 -6.71 5.75 4.60
N GLY A 85 -7.52 5.39 3.60
CA GLY A 85 -8.84 4.81 3.79
C GLY A 85 -8.82 3.27 3.86
N GLN A 86 -9.82 2.64 3.25
CA GLN A 86 -9.98 1.18 3.26
C GLN A 86 -9.35 0.50 2.04
N ILE A 87 -9.03 -0.79 2.17
CA ILE A 87 -8.69 -1.65 1.02
C ILE A 87 -9.91 -2.52 0.69
N THR A 88 -10.41 -2.41 -0.54
CA THR A 88 -11.51 -3.21 -1.06
C THR A 88 -10.99 -4.20 -2.10
N PHE A 89 -11.11 -5.50 -1.82
CA PHE A 89 -10.70 -6.56 -2.75
C PHE A 89 -11.88 -7.00 -3.62
N LYS A 90 -11.80 -6.73 -4.93
CA LYS A 90 -12.77 -7.11 -5.96
C LYS A 90 -12.18 -8.01 -7.05
N ALA A 91 -10.88 -8.31 -6.99
CA ALA A 91 -10.25 -9.21 -7.94
C ALA A 91 -10.66 -10.66 -7.67
N SER A 92 -10.64 -11.50 -8.71
CA SER A 92 -10.84 -12.95 -8.51
C SER A 92 -9.72 -13.55 -7.64
N THR A 93 -8.51 -13.00 -7.75
CA THR A 93 -7.40 -13.27 -6.85
C THR A 93 -6.61 -11.99 -6.59
N SER A 94 -6.43 -11.64 -5.33
CA SER A 94 -5.59 -10.51 -4.90
C SER A 94 -4.38 -11.02 -4.13
N ARG A 95 -3.19 -10.54 -4.51
CA ARG A 95 -1.93 -10.92 -3.85
C ARG A 95 -1.13 -9.69 -3.46
N ILE A 96 -0.71 -9.63 -2.21
CA ILE A 96 0.26 -8.65 -1.73
C ILE A 96 1.41 -9.44 -1.09
N PHE A 97 2.57 -9.40 -1.72
CA PHE A 97 3.82 -9.98 -1.21
C PHE A 97 4.68 -8.85 -0.66
N GLY A 98 4.64 -8.69 0.67
CA GLY A 98 5.27 -7.60 1.40
C GLY A 98 4.35 -7.14 2.52
N MET A 99 4.02 -5.85 2.59
CA MET A 99 3.21 -5.29 3.68
C MET A 99 2.03 -4.49 3.13
N ALA A 100 0.88 -4.58 3.78
CA ALA A 100 -0.28 -3.74 3.52
C ALA A 100 -0.78 -3.14 4.83
N VAL A 101 -0.94 -1.81 4.87
CA VAL A 101 -1.51 -1.08 6.01
C VAL A 101 -2.61 -0.17 5.49
N SER A 102 -3.76 -0.17 6.16
CA SER A 102 -4.93 0.66 5.81
C SER A 102 -5.44 1.43 7.03
N GLY A 103 -6.34 2.38 6.82
CA GLY A 103 -6.92 3.20 7.89
C GLY A 103 -5.98 4.28 8.43
N LEU A 104 -4.91 4.61 7.69
CA LEU A 104 -3.92 5.59 8.14
C LEU A 104 -4.45 7.03 8.23
N ASN A 105 -5.60 7.34 7.60
CA ASN A 105 -6.30 8.62 7.76
C ASN A 105 -6.79 8.86 9.19
N LYS A 106 -6.78 7.84 10.05
CA LYS A 106 -7.04 8.01 11.48
C LYS A 106 -5.99 8.92 12.15
N GLN A 107 -4.75 8.94 11.66
CA GLN A 107 -3.72 9.88 12.14
C GLN A 107 -4.03 11.35 11.76
N LEU A 108 -4.85 11.57 10.73
CA LEU A 108 -5.22 12.89 10.21
C LEU A 108 -6.48 13.48 10.89
N ALA A 109 -6.88 12.94 12.05
CA ALA A 109 -8.02 13.38 12.86
C ALA A 109 -9.41 13.36 12.18
N ALA A 110 -9.56 12.74 11.00
CA ALA A 110 -10.80 12.85 10.21
C ALA A 110 -11.36 11.52 9.63
N GLY A 111 -10.76 10.36 9.89
CA GLY A 111 -11.25 9.08 9.34
C GLY A 111 -12.03 8.25 10.35
N ALA A 112 -13.28 7.89 10.03
CA ALA A 112 -13.94 6.76 10.69
C ALA A 112 -13.16 5.47 10.38
N GLU A 113 -13.12 4.53 11.33
CA GLU A 113 -12.53 3.20 11.10
C GLU A 113 -13.23 2.57 9.88
N PRO A 114 -12.49 2.24 8.82
CA PRO A 114 -13.11 1.58 7.70
C PRO A 114 -13.63 0.21 8.13
N PRO A 115 -14.84 -0.19 7.71
CA PRO A 115 -15.37 -1.50 8.06
C PRO A 115 -14.42 -2.59 7.54
N GLU A 116 -14.05 -3.53 8.41
CA GLU A 116 -13.28 -4.71 8.04
C GLU A 116 -14.10 -5.57 7.08
N ASN A 117 -13.88 -5.43 5.78
CA ASN A 117 -14.64 -6.16 4.77
C ASN A 117 -13.70 -6.93 3.83
N PHE A 118 -13.33 -8.14 4.25
CA PHE A 118 -12.53 -9.10 3.47
C PHE A 118 -13.40 -10.03 2.59
N GLY A 119 -14.67 -9.69 2.34
CA GLY A 119 -15.66 -10.61 1.76
C GLY A 119 -15.34 -11.22 0.38
N GLY A 120 -15.62 -12.53 0.24
CA GLY A 120 -15.98 -13.23 -1.01
C GLY A 120 -14.88 -13.51 -2.04
N THR A 121 -13.66 -13.05 -1.84
CA THR A 121 -12.56 -13.15 -2.84
C THR A 121 -11.32 -13.84 -2.25
N ASN A 122 -10.51 -14.47 -3.11
CA ASN A 122 -9.25 -15.09 -2.68
C ASN A 122 -8.21 -14.00 -2.44
N VAL A 123 -7.97 -13.68 -1.17
CA VAL A 123 -6.98 -12.69 -0.74
C VAL A 123 -5.78 -13.41 -0.15
N THR A 124 -4.58 -13.09 -0.65
CA THR A 124 -3.31 -13.52 -0.08
C THR A 124 -2.51 -12.27 0.28
N ILE A 125 -2.29 -12.08 1.58
CA ILE A 125 -1.35 -11.07 2.10
C ILE A 125 -0.25 -11.86 2.81
N TRP A 126 0.96 -11.83 2.25
CA TRP A 126 2.11 -12.51 2.81
C TRP A 126 3.19 -11.50 3.13
N HIS A 127 3.56 -11.39 4.40
CA HIS A 127 4.78 -10.71 4.84
C HIS A 127 6.04 -11.30 4.17
N ASP A 128 6.54 -10.60 3.14
CA ASP A 128 7.77 -10.93 2.44
C ASP A 128 8.85 -9.88 2.77
N ALA A 129 9.73 -10.22 3.71
CA ALA A 129 10.81 -9.35 4.16
C ALA A 129 11.77 -8.96 3.02
N CYS A 130 11.97 -9.83 2.03
CA CYS A 130 12.82 -9.53 0.88
C CYS A 130 12.18 -8.43 0.01
N LYS A 131 10.86 -8.50 -0.22
CA LYS A 131 10.14 -7.45 -0.97
C LYS A 131 10.04 -6.14 -0.21
N ILE A 132 9.91 -6.19 1.11
CA ILE A 132 9.95 -5.00 1.96
C ILE A 132 11.34 -4.35 1.87
N GLN A 133 12.41 -5.13 2.09
CA GLN A 133 13.78 -4.62 1.99
C GLN A 133 14.11 -4.07 0.60
N GLN A 134 13.72 -4.77 -0.47
CA GLN A 134 13.90 -4.28 -1.85
C GLN A 134 13.15 -2.98 -2.12
N THR A 135 11.97 -2.82 -1.52
CA THR A 135 11.17 -1.59 -1.64
C THR A 135 11.85 -0.44 -0.90
N LEU A 136 12.23 -0.65 0.35
CA LEU A 136 12.83 0.38 1.19
C LEU A 136 14.27 0.73 0.77
N SER A 137 15.06 -0.22 0.27
CA SER A 137 16.42 0.04 -0.20
C SER A 137 16.48 0.98 -1.40
N ARG A 138 15.38 1.09 -2.16
CA ARG A 138 15.25 2.02 -3.29
C ARG A 138 14.87 3.43 -2.84
N LEU A 139 14.40 3.59 -1.62
CA LEU A 139 14.15 4.86 -0.96
C LEU A 139 15.42 5.22 -0.18
N THR A 140 16.41 5.82 -0.86
CA THR A 140 17.66 6.25 -0.22
C THR A 140 17.37 7.04 1.06
N GLY A 141 17.85 6.57 2.21
CA GLY A 141 17.59 7.16 3.53
C GLY A 141 16.81 6.27 4.50
N PHE A 142 16.13 5.21 4.02
CA PHE A 142 15.54 4.18 4.89
C PHE A 142 16.53 3.04 5.10
N ALA A 143 17.33 3.13 6.16
CA ALA A 143 18.15 2.01 6.59
C ALA A 143 17.26 0.99 7.33
N PRO A 144 17.19 -0.28 6.91
CA PRO A 144 16.54 -1.29 7.72
C PRO A 144 17.27 -1.40 9.06
N ILE A 145 16.57 -1.18 10.17
CA ILE A 145 17.11 -1.43 11.50
C ILE A 145 17.28 -2.95 11.63
N THR A 146 18.54 -3.38 11.74
CA THR A 146 18.87 -4.80 11.86
C THR A 146 18.30 -5.33 13.19
N ASN A 147 17.57 -6.44 13.16
CA ASN A 147 16.81 -7.04 14.28
C ASN A 147 15.46 -6.39 14.65
N ALA A 148 14.91 -5.50 13.82
CA ALA A 148 13.52 -5.06 13.99
C ALA A 148 12.54 -6.06 13.34
N TRP A 149 11.62 -6.60 14.12
CA TRP A 149 10.44 -7.36 13.67
C TRP A 149 9.19 -6.49 13.84
N VAL A 150 8.06 -6.90 13.25
CA VAL A 150 6.78 -6.15 13.30
C VAL A 150 6.36 -5.79 14.73
N ASP A 151 6.70 -6.62 15.72
CA ASP A 151 6.38 -6.40 17.14
C ASP A 151 7.33 -5.42 17.87
N ASN A 152 8.48 -5.08 17.29
CA ASN A 152 9.58 -4.39 18.00
C ASN A 152 9.92 -3.03 17.40
N TRP A 153 9.24 -2.64 16.32
CA TRP A 153 9.55 -1.39 15.63
C TRP A 153 9.13 -0.14 16.40
N ALA A 154 8.26 -0.30 17.41
CA ALA A 154 7.80 0.78 18.26
C ALA A 154 8.88 1.31 19.22
N THR A 155 9.91 0.50 19.48
CA THR A 155 10.92 0.73 20.52
C THR A 155 12.28 1.19 20.00
N TYR A 156 12.45 1.38 18.68
CA TYR A 156 13.69 1.84 18.06
C TYR A 156 13.47 3.12 17.25
#